data_AF-A0A2V2Q176-F1
#
_entry.id   AF-A0A2V2Q176-F1
#
_cell.length_a   1.000
_cell.length_b   1.000
_cell.length_c   1.000
_cell.angle_alpha   90.00
_cell.angle_beta   90.00
_cell.angle_gamma   90.00
#
_symmetry.space_group_name_H-M   'P 1'
#
loop_
_entity.id
_entity.type
_entity.pdbx_description
1 polymer ?
#
loop_
_entity_poly.entity_id
_entity_poly.type
_entity_poly.pdbx_seq_one_letter_code
_entity_poly.pdbx_strand_id
1 'polypeptide(L)'
;GEAVRAWGRLGYPRRALRLHGAAQAITERHGGDVPSEHAQLLALPGIGEYTAAAVASFAYGQRHAVLDTNVRRVFARAANGIQYPPNATTAAERKLARALLPEADERAAKWAAATMELGALVCTARNESCERCPISAQCAWRLAGKPAHEGPPRKGQTYAGTDRQVRGRLLAVLRDALTPV
;
A
#
# COMPACT_ATOMS: atom_id res chain seq x y z
N GLY A 1 -21.53 -14.21 2.32
CA GLY A 1 -21.45 -14.20 0.86
C GLY A 1 -20.25 -15.01 0.41
N GLU A 2 -20.33 -15.65 -0.75
CA GLU A 2 -19.28 -16.54 -1.28
C GLU A 2 -17.91 -15.88 -1.39
N ALA A 3 -17.86 -14.59 -1.75
CA ALA A 3 -16.62 -13.82 -1.79
C ALA A 3 -15.82 -13.87 -0.47
N VAL A 4 -16.51 -13.80 0.68
CA VAL A 4 -15.85 -13.90 2.00
C VAL A 4 -15.40 -15.34 2.29
N ARG A 5 -16.11 -16.35 1.78
CA ARG A 5 -15.68 -17.75 1.91
C ARG A 5 -14.40 -18.00 1.10
N ALA A 6 -14.40 -17.61 -0.17
CA ALA A 6 -13.24 -17.71 -1.06
C ALA A 6 -12.03 -16.92 -0.54
N TRP A 7 -12.24 -15.78 0.12
CA TRP A 7 -11.19 -14.98 0.75
C TRP A 7 -10.45 -15.71 1.89
N GLY A 8 -11.08 -16.73 2.48
CA GLY A 8 -10.43 -17.59 3.45
C GLY A 8 -9.78 -16.83 4.61
N ARG A 9 -8.53 -17.17 4.92
CA ARG A 9 -7.78 -16.64 6.08
C ARG A 9 -6.89 -15.44 5.76
N LEU A 10 -7.12 -14.75 4.63
CA LEU A 10 -6.34 -13.58 4.19
C LEU A 10 -6.54 -12.31 5.06
N GLY A 11 -7.41 -12.37 6.08
CA GLY A 11 -7.70 -11.26 7.00
C GLY A 11 -8.46 -10.11 6.32
N TYR A 12 -8.94 -9.17 7.13
CA TYR A 12 -9.71 -8.00 6.67
C TYR A 12 -10.86 -8.37 5.70
N PRO A 13 -11.85 -9.16 6.15
CA PRO A 13 -12.89 -9.75 5.28
C PRO A 13 -13.72 -8.72 4.52
N ARG A 14 -13.80 -7.47 5.01
CA ARG A 14 -14.44 -6.37 4.27
C ARG A 14 -13.77 -6.12 2.92
N ARG A 15 -12.47 -6.39 2.77
CA ARG A 15 -11.77 -6.30 1.48
C ARG A 15 -12.34 -7.27 0.45
N ALA A 16 -12.76 -8.47 0.86
CA ALA A 16 -13.42 -9.41 -0.04
C ALA A 16 -14.73 -8.84 -0.60
N LEU A 17 -15.55 -8.26 0.27
CA LEU A 17 -16.82 -7.63 -0.12
C LEU A 17 -16.58 -6.42 -1.02
N ARG A 18 -15.55 -5.61 -0.73
CA ARG A 18 -15.21 -4.44 -1.55
C ARG A 18 -14.65 -4.84 -2.91
N LEU A 19 -13.77 -5.85 -2.97
CA LEU A 19 -13.26 -6.39 -4.22
C LEU A 19 -14.38 -6.94 -5.09
N HIS A 20 -15.31 -7.70 -4.49
CA HIS A 20 -16.47 -8.20 -5.21
C HIS A 20 -17.35 -7.07 -5.74
N GLY A 21 -17.66 -6.06 -4.90
CA GLY A 21 -18.41 -4.88 -5.33
C GLY A 21 -17.70 -4.06 -6.41
N ALA A 22 -16.37 -3.99 -6.39
CA ALA A 22 -15.60 -3.38 -7.47
C ALA A 22 -15.72 -4.18 -8.78
N ALA A 23 -15.64 -5.50 -8.72
CA ALA A 23 -15.81 -6.36 -9.88
C ALA A 23 -17.21 -6.22 -10.50
N GLN A 24 -18.27 -6.21 -9.67
CA GLN A 24 -19.65 -5.96 -10.15
C GLN A 24 -19.76 -4.60 -10.84
N ALA A 25 -19.22 -3.54 -10.21
CA ALA A 25 -19.24 -2.20 -10.78
C ALA A 25 -18.45 -2.08 -12.09
N ILE A 26 -17.37 -2.86 -12.25
CA ILE A 26 -16.60 -2.96 -13.51
C ILE A 26 -17.46 -3.62 -14.60
N THR A 27 -18.11 -4.74 -14.30
CA THR A 27 -18.99 -5.42 -15.26
C THR A 27 -20.15 -4.52 -15.68
N GLU A 28 -20.83 -3.90 -14.72
CA GLU A 28 -22.05 -3.11 -14.97
C GLU A 28 -21.78 -1.77 -15.66
N ARG A 29 -20.71 -1.07 -15.26
CA ARG A 29 -20.46 0.32 -15.70
C ARG A 29 -19.36 0.45 -16.76
N HIS A 30 -18.52 -0.58 -16.91
CA HIS A 30 -17.33 -0.56 -17.77
C HIS A 30 -17.25 -1.78 -18.71
N GLY A 31 -18.35 -2.53 -18.87
CA GLY A 31 -18.41 -3.64 -19.83
C GLY A 31 -17.53 -4.84 -19.47
N GLY A 32 -17.08 -4.94 -18.21
CA GLY A 32 -16.18 -6.01 -17.75
C GLY A 32 -14.70 -5.65 -17.83
N ASP A 33 -14.35 -4.56 -18.51
CA ASP A 33 -12.97 -4.08 -18.60
C ASP A 33 -12.64 -3.17 -17.42
N VAL A 34 -11.51 -3.46 -16.75
CA VAL A 34 -10.99 -2.57 -15.72
C VAL A 34 -10.71 -1.20 -16.38
N PRO A 35 -11.26 -0.09 -15.84
CA PRO A 35 -11.04 1.22 -16.45
C PRO A 35 -9.58 1.66 -16.31
N SER A 36 -9.03 2.26 -17.35
CA SER A 36 -7.66 2.79 -17.33
C SER A 36 -7.59 4.21 -16.74
N GLU A 37 -8.69 4.94 -16.71
CA GLU A 37 -8.76 6.32 -16.26
C GLU A 37 -8.72 6.39 -14.72
N HIS A 38 -7.79 7.17 -14.16
CA HIS A 38 -7.57 7.23 -12.72
C HIS A 38 -8.82 7.66 -11.93
N ALA A 39 -9.62 8.59 -12.47
CA ALA A 39 -10.83 9.04 -11.79
C ALA A 39 -11.90 7.92 -11.76
N GLN A 40 -11.98 7.11 -12.82
CA GLN A 40 -12.89 5.97 -12.88
C GLN A 40 -12.47 4.86 -11.90
N LEU A 41 -11.16 4.58 -11.81
CA LEU A 41 -10.61 3.65 -10.82
C LEU A 41 -10.97 4.09 -9.39
N LEU A 42 -10.82 5.38 -9.08
CA LEU A 42 -11.15 5.93 -7.76
C LEU A 42 -12.64 5.86 -7.42
N ALA A 43 -13.51 5.88 -8.43
CA ALA A 43 -14.96 5.74 -8.26
C ALA A 43 -15.44 4.29 -8.03
N LEU A 44 -14.54 3.31 -8.06
CA LEU A 44 -14.87 1.92 -7.78
C LEU A 44 -15.01 1.66 -6.27
N PRO A 45 -15.98 0.83 -5.84
CA PRO A 45 -16.17 0.49 -4.43
C PRO A 45 -14.90 -0.04 -3.74
N GLY A 46 -14.43 0.70 -2.73
CA GLY A 46 -13.28 0.29 -1.91
C GLY A 46 -11.90 0.45 -2.57
N ILE A 47 -11.84 1.10 -3.73
CA ILE A 47 -10.59 1.58 -4.32
C ILE A 47 -10.32 2.99 -3.77
N GLY A 48 -9.17 3.15 -3.13
CA GLY A 48 -8.69 4.45 -2.64
C GLY A 48 -7.55 5.00 -3.49
N GLU A 49 -7.06 6.19 -3.14
CA GLU A 49 -5.96 6.90 -3.83
C GLU A 49 -4.78 6.00 -4.16
N TYR A 50 -4.28 5.21 -3.19
CA TYR A 50 -3.18 4.28 -3.41
C TYR A 50 -3.50 3.22 -4.49
N THR A 51 -4.64 2.55 -4.38
CA THR A 51 -4.96 1.43 -5.28
C THR A 51 -5.26 1.94 -6.68
N ALA A 52 -5.94 3.08 -6.81
CA ALA A 52 -6.18 3.70 -8.12
C ALA A 52 -4.85 4.06 -8.81
N ALA A 53 -3.95 4.75 -8.09
CA ALA A 53 -2.62 5.08 -8.59
C ALA A 53 -1.81 3.83 -8.95
N ALA A 54 -1.85 2.78 -8.11
CA ALA A 54 -1.13 1.54 -8.37
C ALA A 54 -1.63 0.82 -9.63
N VAL A 55 -2.95 0.71 -9.82
CA VAL A 55 -3.52 0.11 -11.03
C VAL A 55 -3.18 0.95 -12.27
N ALA A 56 -3.38 2.26 -12.21
CA ALA A 56 -3.06 3.18 -13.30
C ALA A 56 -1.59 3.10 -13.71
N SER A 57 -0.67 3.09 -12.74
CA SER A 57 0.77 2.99 -13.01
C SER A 57 1.19 1.60 -13.46
N PHE A 58 0.80 0.53 -12.74
CA PHE A 58 1.35 -0.81 -12.98
C PHE A 58 0.70 -1.52 -14.17
N ALA A 59 -0.62 -1.38 -14.34
CA ALA A 59 -1.33 -2.05 -15.42
C ALA A 59 -1.37 -1.22 -16.71
N TYR A 60 -1.48 0.11 -16.59
CA TYR A 60 -1.66 1.00 -17.73
C TYR A 60 -0.47 1.91 -18.02
N GLY A 61 0.63 1.78 -17.27
CA GLY A 61 1.86 2.52 -17.53
C GLY A 61 1.75 4.03 -17.29
N GLN A 62 0.72 4.50 -16.60
CA GLN A 62 0.47 5.93 -16.41
C GLN A 62 1.35 6.55 -15.32
N ARG A 63 1.55 7.87 -15.41
CA ARG A 63 2.32 8.63 -14.42
C ARG A 63 1.49 8.97 -13.17
N HIS A 64 1.50 8.08 -12.17
CA HIS A 64 0.93 8.34 -10.84
C HIS A 64 1.87 8.03 -9.69
N ALA A 65 1.76 8.81 -8.60
CA ALA A 65 2.52 8.62 -7.37
C ALA A 65 1.89 7.50 -6.54
N VAL A 66 2.56 6.36 -6.47
CA VAL A 66 2.11 5.21 -5.67
C VAL A 66 2.71 5.32 -4.27
N LEU A 67 1.89 5.69 -3.28
CA LEU A 67 2.32 5.93 -1.90
C LEU A 67 1.77 4.87 -0.91
N ASP A 68 2.41 3.71 -0.86
CA ASP A 68 2.19 2.76 0.23
C ASP A 68 3.07 3.07 1.46
N THR A 69 2.99 2.24 2.50
CA THR A 69 3.81 2.42 3.71
C THR A 69 5.31 2.23 3.47
N ASN A 70 5.71 1.50 2.42
CA ASN A 70 7.10 1.24 2.07
C ASN A 70 7.71 2.43 1.33
N VAL A 71 7.06 2.91 0.27
CA VAL A 71 7.47 4.07 -0.51
C VAL A 71 7.53 5.31 0.38
N ARG A 72 6.52 5.53 1.24
CA ARG A 72 6.53 6.63 2.21
C ARG A 72 7.76 6.60 3.12
N ARG A 73 8.20 5.41 3.56
CA ARG A 73 9.43 5.26 4.36
C ARG A 73 10.68 5.54 3.55
N VAL A 74 10.74 5.08 2.30
CA VAL A 74 11.85 5.39 1.39
C VAL A 74 11.99 6.90 1.22
N PHE A 75 10.91 7.63 0.94
CA PHE A 75 10.97 9.08 0.78
C PHE A 75 11.28 9.82 2.08
N ALA A 76 10.70 9.39 3.20
CA ALA A 76 11.00 9.97 4.51
C ALA A 76 12.49 9.87 4.84
N ARG A 77 13.13 8.73 4.58
CA ARG A 77 14.55 8.52 4.82
C ARG A 77 15.42 9.23 3.79
N ALA A 78 15.15 9.02 2.50
CA ALA A 78 16.02 9.48 1.43
C ALA A 78 15.96 11.00 1.23
N ALA A 79 14.76 11.58 1.23
CA ALA A 79 14.56 13.01 0.95
C ALA A 79 14.47 13.86 2.22
N ASN A 80 13.79 13.37 3.28
CA ASN A 80 13.55 14.19 4.47
C ASN A 80 14.53 13.91 5.62
N GLY A 81 15.39 12.90 5.51
CA GLY A 81 16.37 12.58 6.55
C GLY A 81 15.79 12.00 7.84
N ILE A 82 14.53 11.53 7.85
CA ILE A 82 13.86 11.03 9.06
C ILE A 82 13.59 9.52 8.98
N GLN A 83 13.64 8.83 10.12
CA GLN A 83 13.50 7.38 10.18
C GLN A 83 12.12 6.88 9.72
N TYR A 84 11.05 7.61 10.08
CA TYR A 84 9.68 7.22 9.79
C TYR A 84 8.82 8.39 9.28
N PRO A 85 7.94 8.15 8.29
CA PRO A 85 6.93 9.13 7.86
C PRO A 85 5.85 9.29 8.92
N PRO A 86 5.04 10.37 8.91
CA PRO A 86 3.88 10.54 9.79
C PRO A 86 2.91 9.34 9.78
N ASN A 87 2.03 9.22 10.79
CA ASN A 87 1.12 8.06 10.89
C ASN A 87 0.11 8.00 9.71
N ALA A 88 -0.42 9.14 9.30
CA ALA A 88 -1.30 9.28 8.14
C ALA A 88 -0.56 9.98 6.99
N THR A 89 -0.93 9.67 5.75
CA THR A 89 -0.37 10.31 4.56
C THR A 89 -0.76 11.79 4.52
N THR A 90 0.23 12.67 4.55
CA THR A 90 0.07 14.13 4.59
C THR A 90 0.05 14.76 3.20
N ALA A 91 -0.37 16.02 3.09
CA ALA A 91 -0.26 16.79 1.86
C ALA A 91 1.21 17.02 1.44
N ALA A 92 2.11 17.18 2.42
CA ALA A 92 3.55 17.32 2.19
C ALA A 92 4.15 16.06 1.55
N GLU A 93 3.79 14.86 2.05
CA GLU A 93 4.23 13.59 1.45
C GLU A 93 3.73 13.44 0.01
N ARG A 94 2.47 13.81 -0.27
CA ARG A 94 1.93 13.80 -1.64
C ARG A 94 2.65 14.78 -2.56
N LYS A 95 2.97 15.98 -2.08
CA LYS A 95 3.71 16.98 -2.84
C LYS A 95 5.13 16.49 -3.16
N LEU A 96 5.82 15.92 -2.18
CA LEU A 96 7.16 15.34 -2.38
C LEU A 96 7.12 14.20 -3.40
N ALA A 97 6.17 13.28 -3.26
CA ALA A 97 6.04 12.15 -4.19
C ALA A 97 5.83 12.61 -5.63
N ARG A 98 4.98 13.61 -5.86
CA ARG A 98 4.80 14.22 -7.19
C ARG A 98 6.06 14.89 -7.71
N ALA A 99 6.81 15.58 -6.86
CA ALA A 99 8.07 16.21 -7.24
C ALA A 99 9.17 15.20 -7.61
N LEU A 100 9.11 13.98 -7.08
CA LEU A 100 10.07 12.91 -7.37
C LEU A 100 9.69 12.05 -8.58
N LEU A 101 8.45 12.16 -9.10
CA LEU A 101 7.98 11.36 -10.21
C LEU A 101 8.72 11.72 -11.51
N PRO A 102 9.36 10.76 -12.20
CA PRO A 102 9.88 10.97 -13.54
C PRO A 102 8.80 11.51 -14.48
N GLU A 103 9.16 12.41 -15.41
CA GLU A 103 8.19 13.04 -16.33
C GLU A 103 7.61 12.07 -17.37
N ALA A 104 8.40 11.12 -17.86
CA ALA A 104 7.93 10.14 -18.85
C ALA A 104 7.11 9.03 -18.18
N ASP A 105 5.89 8.80 -18.66
CA ASP A 105 4.91 7.84 -18.13
C ASP A 105 5.48 6.45 -17.88
N GLU A 106 6.08 5.82 -18.89
CA GLU A 106 6.65 4.47 -18.76
C GLU A 106 7.76 4.42 -17.69
N ARG A 107 8.57 5.48 -17.59
CA ARG A 107 9.63 5.59 -16.58
C ARG A 107 9.04 5.80 -15.20
N ALA A 108 7.98 6.59 -15.07
CA ALA A 108 7.27 6.81 -13.82
C ALA A 108 6.60 5.53 -13.31
N ALA A 109 5.98 4.75 -14.20
CA ALA A 109 5.39 3.46 -13.87
C ALA A 109 6.43 2.46 -13.36
N LYS A 110 7.55 2.31 -14.08
CA LYS A 110 8.68 1.47 -13.63
C LYS A 110 9.25 1.96 -12.30
N TRP A 111 9.38 3.28 -12.13
CA TRP A 111 9.87 3.88 -10.89
C TRP A 111 8.93 3.64 -9.70
N ALA A 112 7.61 3.68 -9.91
CA ALA A 112 6.63 3.36 -8.87
C ALA A 112 6.78 1.91 -8.38
N ALA A 113 6.94 0.95 -9.29
CA ALA A 113 7.20 -0.45 -8.92
C ALA A 113 8.56 -0.60 -8.22
N ALA A 114 9.61 0.01 -8.77
CA ALA A 114 10.97 -0.06 -8.22
C ALA A 114 11.08 0.55 -6.82
N THR A 115 10.40 1.67 -6.54
CA THR A 115 10.40 2.30 -5.21
C THR A 115 9.64 1.49 -4.19
N MET A 116 8.54 0.84 -4.58
CA MET A 116 7.81 -0.10 -3.74
C MET A 116 8.70 -1.30 -3.38
N GLU A 117 9.36 -1.89 -4.36
CA GLU A 117 10.26 -3.03 -4.16
C GLU A 117 11.48 -2.67 -3.32
N LEU A 118 12.09 -1.50 -3.57
CA LEU A 118 13.17 -0.96 -2.76
C LEU A 118 12.76 -0.84 -1.30
N GLY A 119 11.56 -0.32 -1.03
CA GLY A 119 11.01 -0.22 0.32
C GLY A 119 10.75 -1.59 0.94
N ALA A 120 10.22 -2.55 0.17
CA ALA A 120 9.87 -3.87 0.65
C ALA A 120 11.10 -4.73 1.00
N LEU A 121 12.13 -4.72 0.15
CA LEU A 121 13.24 -5.68 0.23
C LEU A 121 14.53 -5.11 0.83
N VAL A 122 14.78 -3.80 0.68
CA VAL A 122 16.08 -3.22 1.05
C VAL A 122 15.93 -2.18 2.15
N CYS A 123 15.12 -1.15 1.92
CA CYS A 123 14.85 -0.09 2.88
C CYS A 123 13.74 -0.52 3.84
N THR A 124 13.91 -1.67 4.51
CA THR A 124 12.90 -2.23 5.42
C THR A 124 12.77 -1.40 6.70
N ALA A 125 11.69 -1.59 7.45
CA ALA A 125 11.40 -0.75 8.61
C ALA A 125 12.37 -0.92 9.79
N ARG A 126 12.93 -2.13 9.98
CA ARG A 126 13.77 -2.47 11.15
C ARG A 126 15.20 -2.84 10.80
N ASN A 127 15.38 -3.65 9.75
CA ASN A 127 16.67 -4.23 9.36
C ASN A 127 16.97 -3.81 7.91
N GLU A 128 17.18 -2.52 7.69
CA GLU A 128 17.48 -2.03 6.35
C GLU A 128 18.90 -2.40 5.88
N SER A 129 19.01 -2.83 4.63
CA SER A 129 20.27 -3.20 3.98
C SER A 129 20.85 -2.02 3.21
N CYS A 130 21.27 -0.98 3.93
CA CYS A 130 21.77 0.26 3.33
C CYS A 130 22.99 0.07 2.41
N GLU A 131 23.83 -0.91 2.70
CA GLU A 131 24.97 -1.32 1.90
C GLU A 131 24.57 -1.84 0.51
N ARG A 132 23.36 -2.40 0.37
CA ARG A 132 22.79 -2.88 -0.90
C ARG A 132 21.84 -1.87 -1.54
N CYS A 133 21.62 -0.72 -0.90
CA CYS A 133 20.65 0.26 -1.39
C CYS A 133 21.23 1.08 -2.56
N PRO A 134 20.58 1.10 -3.73
CA PRO A 134 21.10 1.76 -4.93
C PRO A 134 21.16 3.29 -4.79
N ILE A 135 20.41 3.87 -3.85
CA ILE A 135 20.37 5.32 -3.59
C ILE A 135 21.11 5.70 -2.31
N SER A 136 21.93 4.79 -1.76
CA SER A 136 22.45 4.95 -0.41
C SER A 136 23.43 6.11 -0.25
N ALA A 137 24.14 6.48 -1.32
CA ALA A 137 25.03 7.64 -1.38
C ALA A 137 24.29 8.98 -1.39
N GLN A 138 22.99 8.99 -1.67
CA GLN A 138 22.16 10.20 -1.76
C GLN A 138 21.09 10.25 -0.65
N CYS A 139 21.03 9.23 0.21
CA CYS A 139 19.99 9.12 1.23
C CYS A 139 20.30 10.01 2.43
N ALA A 140 19.53 11.09 2.62
CA ALA A 140 19.73 12.05 3.72
C ALA A 140 19.80 11.38 5.11
N TRP A 141 18.92 10.43 5.40
CA TRP A 141 18.89 9.75 6.70
C TRP A 141 20.12 8.87 6.92
N ARG A 142 20.62 8.21 5.87
CA ARG A 142 21.88 7.44 5.92
C ARG A 142 23.06 8.37 6.17
N LEU A 143 23.16 9.45 5.40
CA LEU A 143 24.26 10.41 5.47
C LEU A 143 24.32 11.11 6.83
N ALA A 144 23.18 11.29 7.49
CA ALA A 144 23.07 11.79 8.86
C ALA A 144 23.41 10.74 9.95
N GLY A 145 23.87 9.54 9.58
CA GLY A 145 24.23 8.49 10.54
C GLY A 145 23.04 7.67 11.07
N LYS A 146 21.90 7.67 10.35
CA LYS A 146 20.66 6.95 10.72
C LYS A 146 20.09 7.35 12.09
N PRO A 147 19.81 8.66 12.32
CA PRO A 147 19.26 9.10 13.60
C PRO A 147 17.95 8.36 13.93
N ALA A 148 17.80 7.97 15.19
CA ALA A 148 16.62 7.25 15.66
C ALA A 148 15.41 8.18 15.74
N HIS A 149 14.21 7.60 15.65
CA HIS A 149 12.98 8.35 15.86
C HIS A 149 12.85 8.79 17.33
N GLU A 150 12.68 10.10 17.54
CA GLU A 150 12.56 10.71 18.87
C GLU A 150 11.13 10.64 19.45
N GLY A 151 10.13 10.27 18.64
CA GLY A 151 8.74 10.15 19.08
C GLY A 151 8.42 8.85 19.82
N PRO A 152 7.16 8.66 20.25
CA PRO A 152 6.76 7.45 20.94
C PRO A 152 7.04 6.20 20.10
N PRO A 153 7.40 5.08 20.75
CA PRO A 153 7.74 3.86 20.02
C PRO A 153 6.55 3.38 19.19
N ARG A 154 6.81 3.09 17.91
CA ARG A 154 5.81 2.47 17.01
C ARG A 154 5.63 0.99 17.37
N LYS A 155 4.85 0.73 18.41
CA LYS A 155 4.50 -0.65 18.82
C LYS A 155 3.45 -1.22 17.87
N GLY A 156 3.78 -2.34 17.23
CA GLY A 156 2.78 -3.16 16.56
C GLY A 156 1.97 -3.94 17.60
N GLN A 157 0.66 -3.97 17.45
CA GLN A 157 -0.18 -4.84 18.27
C GLN A 157 0.12 -6.31 17.92
N THR A 158 0.29 -7.18 18.93
CA THR A 158 0.41 -8.63 18.75
C THR A 158 -0.94 -9.23 18.34
N TYR A 159 -0.97 -10.37 17.63
CA TYR A 159 -2.25 -10.95 17.17
C TYR A 159 -3.06 -11.55 18.32
N ALA A 160 -2.39 -12.23 19.24
CA ALA A 160 -3.01 -12.79 20.42
C ALA A 160 -3.66 -11.70 21.30
N GLY A 161 -4.88 -11.96 21.79
CA GLY A 161 -5.60 -11.09 22.71
C GLY A 161 -6.30 -9.90 22.05
N THR A 162 -6.45 -9.91 20.72
CA THR A 162 -7.03 -8.77 19.98
C THR A 162 -8.40 -9.08 19.39
N ASP A 163 -9.22 -8.05 19.16
CA ASP A 163 -10.52 -8.18 18.48
C ASP A 163 -10.41 -8.83 17.10
N ARG A 164 -9.28 -8.64 16.40
CA ARG A 164 -9.04 -9.31 15.12
C ARG A 164 -8.90 -10.82 15.27
N GLN A 165 -8.37 -11.31 16.40
CA GLN A 165 -8.31 -12.74 16.70
C GLN A 165 -9.72 -13.29 16.96
N VAL A 166 -10.50 -12.61 17.81
CA VAL A 166 -11.89 -13.00 18.11
C VAL A 166 -12.71 -13.04 16.82
N ARG A 167 -12.66 -11.96 16.02
CA ARG A 167 -13.33 -11.88 14.72
C ARG A 167 -12.86 -12.97 13.76
N GLY A 168 -11.57 -13.28 13.74
CA GLY A 168 -11.01 -14.35 12.91
C GLY A 168 -11.60 -15.72 13.26
N ARG A 169 -11.76 -16.01 14.56
CA ARG A 169 -12.40 -17.24 15.06
C ARG A 169 -13.88 -17.31 14.69
N LEU A 170 -14.64 -16.23 14.91
CA LEU A 170 -16.06 -16.15 14.53
C LEU A 170 -16.25 -16.38 13.02
N LEU A 171 -15.41 -15.75 12.20
CA LEU A 171 -15.45 -15.93 10.74
C LEU A 171 -14.99 -17.29 10.27
N ALA A 172 -14.27 -18.06 11.08
CA ALA A 172 -13.94 -19.45 10.76
C ALA A 172 -15.18 -20.33 10.94
N VAL A 173 -15.85 -20.22 12.09
CA VAL A 173 -17.12 -20.95 12.36
C VAL A 173 -18.16 -20.66 11.28
N LEU A 174 -18.37 -19.38 10.93
CA LEU A 174 -19.34 -18.99 9.89
C LEU A 174 -18.96 -19.44 8.48
N ARG A 175 -17.67 -19.73 8.22
CA ARG A 175 -17.23 -20.23 6.91
C ARG A 175 -17.49 -21.71 6.76
N ASP A 176 -17.24 -22.47 7.82
CA ASP A 176 -17.30 -23.93 7.84
C ASP A 176 -18.73 -24.44 8.09
N ALA A 177 -19.64 -23.55 8.52
CA ALA A 177 -21.05 -23.88 8.69
C ALA A 177 -21.76 -24.11 7.34
N LEU A 178 -22.34 -25.30 7.20
CA LEU A 178 -23.18 -25.71 6.06
C LEU A 178 -24.65 -25.27 6.23
N THR A 179 -25.03 -24.84 7.44
CA THR A 179 -26.36 -24.34 7.82
C THR A 179 -26.22 -22.99 8.51
N PRO A 180 -27.29 -22.18 8.62
CA PRO A 180 -27.27 -20.96 9.42
C PRO A 180 -26.83 -21.24 10.87
N VAL A 181 -26.02 -20.33 11.43
CA VAL A 181 -25.50 -20.35 12.82
C VAL A 181 -26.15 -19.23 13.60
#